data_AF-A0A3G9IQ96-F1
#
_entry.id   AF-A0A3G9IQ96-F1
#
_cell.length_a   1.000
_cell.length_b   1.000
_cell.length_c   1.000
_cell.angle_alpha   90.00
_cell.angle_beta   90.00
_cell.angle_gamma   90.00
#
_symmetry.space_group_name_H-M   'P 1'
#
loop_
_entity.id
_entity.type
_entity.pdbx_description
1 polymer ?
#
loop_
_entity_poly.entity_id
_entity_poly.type
_entity_poly.pdbx_seq_one_letter_code
_entity_poly.pdbx_strand_id
1 'polypeptide(L)'
;MNVCKRMVMFLVVVLLLSISTMYQPASAQSAQNIRIFLDGQEINSDVSPYVLPKVNLTLVPLRVIIEGLGAAVDWNQTSKSVTITWPETAIAMTIGQKYALVNGNQVPLDASVDSKQGRVMVPLRFVGEQLGLQVNWDQKAYTISLLSAGISPQPGGNNGNGDGSNNGGSQDLKAAWVSTIYNLDWPSSSAVGNSAKQQQEYINLLDELQGMGLNSVFVQVRPSADAFYISKLVPWSKYISGASGKAPDYDPLAFMIEETHKRGMTFHAWFNPFRANTDTKIDKLDSTHVTKQHPEWIVQSGNLLYINPGIPEARQHIIDTIMEVVDNYDIDGVHLDDYFYPSNGVFNDDVTFRMYNNNHIATIPDWRRDNINEFVRQLGETIHRDKPQVSYGISPFGVWRNKAMDATGSDTKAGVTAYDNMYADVRAWITHGWIDYVAPQIYWSLSFSAARYDTLVDWWSNEVKGTKVKLYIGHSPYKLGTTEAGWQNAQEIINQLKYNKLHPEVSGDLFFSAKDLRKNPLGLIPALQAYYGQASSSIAS
;
A
#
# COMPACT_ATOMS: atom_id res chain seq x y z
N MET A 1 29.31 39.48 68.00
CA MET A 1 28.29 39.46 66.94
C MET A 1 28.86 40.12 65.68
N ASN A 2 29.72 39.46 64.90
CA ASN A 2 30.19 39.96 63.58
C ASN A 2 31.11 38.99 62.77
N VAL A 3 31.41 37.78 63.26
CA VAL A 3 32.31 36.85 62.54
C VAL A 3 31.56 35.69 61.87
N CYS A 4 30.51 35.13 62.48
CA CYS A 4 29.72 34.04 61.85
C CYS A 4 28.85 34.48 60.66
N LYS A 5 28.54 35.77 60.49
CA LYS A 5 27.79 36.25 59.31
C LYS A 5 28.67 36.48 58.07
N ARG A 6 30.00 36.56 58.24
CA ARG A 6 30.93 36.80 57.11
C ARG A 6 31.50 35.53 56.47
N MET A 7 31.47 34.39 57.17
CA MET A 7 31.96 33.12 56.61
C MET A 7 30.90 32.34 55.82
N VAL A 8 29.61 32.52 56.10
CA VAL A 8 28.52 31.92 55.29
C VAL A 8 28.33 32.66 53.96
N MET A 9 28.76 33.92 53.89
CA MET A 9 28.59 34.76 52.70
C MET A 9 29.70 34.56 51.64
N PHE A 10 30.82 33.91 51.98
CA PHE A 10 31.91 33.63 51.03
C PHE A 10 31.83 32.23 50.40
N LEU A 11 31.17 31.26 51.06
CA LEU A 11 30.97 29.93 50.47
C LEU A 11 29.78 29.86 49.48
N VAL A 12 28.87 30.83 49.54
CA VAL A 12 27.73 30.93 48.60
C VAL A 12 28.11 31.67 47.31
N VAL A 13 29.17 32.49 47.32
CA VAL A 13 29.58 33.28 46.14
C VAL A 13 30.51 32.50 45.20
N VAL A 14 31.24 31.49 45.67
CA VAL A 14 32.10 30.64 44.81
C VAL A 14 31.36 29.45 44.19
N LEU A 15 30.21 29.04 44.75
CA LEU A 15 29.33 28.02 44.14
C LEU A 15 28.39 28.59 43.07
N LEU A 16 28.38 29.91 42.85
CA LEU A 16 27.54 30.60 41.86
C LEU A 16 28.30 31.05 40.61
N LEU A 17 29.58 30.70 40.45
CA LEU A 17 30.45 31.16 39.35
C LEU A 17 31.02 30.04 38.45
N SER A 18 30.46 28.83 38.49
CA SER A 18 30.95 27.70 37.67
C SER A 18 29.86 26.94 36.89
N ILE A 19 28.74 27.59 36.59
CA ILE A 19 27.80 27.10 35.56
C ILE A 19 27.53 28.23 34.57
N SER A 20 28.52 28.53 33.75
CA SER A 20 28.34 29.24 32.49
C SER A 20 28.10 28.21 31.38
N THR A 21 27.02 27.42 31.50
CA THR A 21 26.45 26.79 30.31
C THR A 21 25.93 27.90 29.43
N MET A 22 26.51 28.05 28.25
CA MET A 22 26.01 28.89 27.17
C MET A 22 24.53 28.56 26.92
N TYR A 23 23.63 29.31 27.54
CA TYR A 23 22.28 29.46 27.04
C TYR A 23 22.40 30.34 25.80
N GLN A 24 22.56 29.71 24.63
CA GLN A 24 22.18 30.37 23.40
C GLN A 24 20.66 30.61 23.50
N PRO A 25 20.16 31.85 23.36
CA PRO A 25 18.74 32.01 23.08
C PRO A 25 18.47 31.19 21.82
N ALA A 26 17.52 30.25 21.90
CA ALA A 26 17.00 29.59 20.71
C ALA A 26 16.65 30.71 19.73
N SER A 27 17.39 30.76 18.62
CA SER A 27 17.11 31.70 17.54
C SER A 27 15.62 31.56 17.22
N ALA A 28 14.87 32.64 17.41
CA ALA A 28 13.52 32.73 16.88
C ALA A 28 13.63 32.51 15.37
N GLN A 29 13.25 31.31 14.93
CA GLN A 29 13.25 30.95 13.53
C GLN A 29 12.34 31.96 12.82
N SER A 30 12.89 32.74 11.90
CA SER A 30 12.10 33.70 11.13
C SER A 30 10.93 32.95 10.49
N ALA A 31 9.71 33.49 10.63
CA ALA A 31 8.55 32.96 9.93
C ALA A 31 8.88 32.90 8.43
N GLN A 32 8.99 31.69 7.91
CA GLN A 32 9.36 31.47 6.51
C GLN A 32 8.20 32.00 5.65
N ASN A 33 8.45 33.01 4.83
CA ASN A 33 7.42 33.63 3.99
C ASN A 33 7.12 32.70 2.81
N ILE A 34 6.03 31.94 2.96
CA ILE A 34 5.48 31.08 1.92
C ILE A 34 4.84 31.95 0.84
N ARG A 35 5.33 31.85 -0.39
CA ARG A 35 4.77 32.52 -1.58
C ARG A 35 3.98 31.51 -2.43
N ILE A 36 2.93 31.95 -3.10
CA ILE A 36 2.02 31.06 -3.83
C ILE A 36 1.88 31.57 -5.26
N PHE A 37 1.94 30.67 -6.24
CA PHE A 37 1.81 30.94 -7.66
C PHE A 37 0.68 30.09 -8.23
N LEU A 38 -0.15 30.64 -9.11
CA LEU A 38 -1.12 29.91 -9.92
C LEU A 38 -0.83 30.16 -11.40
N ASP A 39 -0.59 29.08 -12.15
CA ASP A 39 -0.23 29.12 -13.57
C ASP A 39 0.93 30.10 -13.86
N GLY A 40 1.87 30.19 -12.91
CA GLY A 40 3.04 31.06 -12.98
C GLY A 40 2.85 32.49 -12.46
N GLN A 41 1.65 32.91 -12.05
CA GLN A 41 1.40 34.23 -11.45
C GLN A 41 1.35 34.19 -9.92
N GLU A 42 2.06 35.09 -9.24
CA GLU A 42 2.10 35.15 -7.77
C GLU A 42 0.78 35.70 -7.19
N ILE A 43 0.23 35.00 -6.18
CA ILE A 43 -0.97 35.39 -5.44
C ILE A 43 -0.57 35.88 -4.04
N ASN A 44 -0.95 37.11 -3.73
CA ASN A 44 -0.72 37.72 -2.42
C ASN A 44 -1.86 37.40 -1.44
N SER A 45 -1.54 37.23 -0.15
CA SER A 45 -2.53 36.98 0.91
C SER A 45 -2.34 37.91 2.10
N ASP A 46 -3.46 38.36 2.70
CA ASP A 46 -3.48 39.21 3.89
C ASP A 46 -3.16 38.44 5.19
N VAL A 47 -3.16 37.10 5.13
CA VAL A 47 -2.75 36.21 6.23
C VAL A 47 -1.74 35.19 5.69
N SER A 48 -0.58 35.05 6.34
CA SER A 48 0.47 34.17 5.85
C SER A 48 0.10 32.68 5.97
N PRO A 49 0.33 31.88 4.91
CA PRO A 49 0.29 30.42 4.99
C PRO A 49 1.25 29.89 6.05
N TYR A 50 0.94 28.73 6.63
CA TYR A 50 1.84 28.09 7.59
C TYR A 50 1.76 26.57 7.53
N VAL A 51 2.85 25.92 7.92
CA VAL A 51 2.95 24.45 7.96
C VAL A 51 2.58 23.96 9.36
N LEU A 52 1.71 22.95 9.45
CA LEU A 52 1.48 22.18 10.66
C LEU A 52 2.64 21.18 10.85
N PRO A 53 3.54 21.37 11.83
CA PRO A 53 4.79 20.58 11.89
C PRO A 53 4.58 19.09 12.19
N LYS A 54 3.47 18.73 12.85
CA LYS A 54 3.17 17.35 13.25
C LYS A 54 2.74 16.46 12.08
N VAL A 55 2.18 17.06 11.04
CA VAL A 55 1.66 16.37 9.85
C VAL A 55 2.27 16.91 8.56
N ASN A 56 3.24 17.82 8.68
CA ASN A 56 3.92 18.53 7.61
C ASN A 56 2.98 19.06 6.51
N LEU A 57 1.83 19.61 6.92
CA LEU A 57 0.77 20.05 6.03
C LEU A 57 0.70 21.57 5.98
N THR A 58 0.76 22.13 4.77
CA THR A 58 0.61 23.58 4.58
C THR A 58 -0.87 23.97 4.57
N LEU A 59 -1.26 24.81 5.53
CA LEU A 59 -2.55 25.47 5.56
C LEU A 59 -2.44 26.85 4.92
N VAL A 60 -3.35 27.13 3.99
CA VAL A 60 -3.45 28.43 3.31
C VAL A 60 -4.79 29.09 3.63
N PRO A 61 -4.86 30.43 3.62
CA PRO A 61 -6.15 31.10 3.68
C PRO A 61 -6.97 30.73 2.46
N LEU A 62 -8.22 30.33 2.68
CA LEU A 62 -9.09 29.87 1.60
C LEU A 62 -9.25 30.89 0.45
N ARG A 63 -9.14 32.19 0.76
CA ARG A 63 -9.16 33.29 -0.21
C ARG A 63 -8.14 33.12 -1.36
N VAL A 64 -6.98 32.50 -1.11
CA VAL A 64 -5.93 32.27 -2.13
C VAL A 64 -6.42 31.37 -3.26
N ILE A 65 -7.32 30.42 -2.94
CA ILE A 65 -7.91 29.49 -3.91
C ILE A 65 -9.09 30.15 -4.64
N ILE A 66 -9.84 31.01 -3.93
CA ILE A 66 -11.02 31.73 -4.45
C ILE A 66 -10.66 32.75 -5.53
N GLU A 67 -9.69 33.63 -5.24
CA GLU A 67 -9.40 34.79 -6.11
C GLU A 67 -8.58 34.42 -7.36
N GLY A 68 -7.80 33.33 -7.31
CA GLY A 68 -7.01 32.84 -8.46
C GLY A 68 -7.78 31.95 -9.43
N LEU A 69 -8.71 31.13 -8.93
CA LEU A 69 -9.45 30.17 -9.76
C LEU A 69 -10.84 30.69 -10.14
N GLY A 70 -11.47 31.53 -9.32
CA GLY A 70 -12.85 31.98 -9.53
C GLY A 70 -13.91 31.06 -8.91
N ALA A 71 -13.53 30.21 -7.95
CA ALA A 71 -14.47 29.35 -7.22
C ALA A 71 -15.33 30.15 -6.23
N ALA A 72 -16.64 29.88 -6.20
CA ALA A 72 -17.57 30.52 -5.26
C ALA A 72 -17.44 29.89 -3.87
N VAL A 73 -17.49 30.69 -2.80
CA VAL A 73 -17.40 30.18 -1.43
C VAL A 73 -18.48 30.76 -0.53
N ASP A 74 -19.10 29.89 0.25
CA ASP A 74 -20.05 30.23 1.30
C ASP A 74 -19.56 29.76 2.67
N TRP A 75 -19.70 30.62 3.69
CA TRP A 75 -19.34 30.29 5.07
C TRP A 75 -20.58 30.34 5.96
N ASN A 76 -20.90 29.22 6.60
CA ASN A 76 -21.98 29.12 7.56
C ASN A 76 -21.45 29.19 9.01
N GLN A 77 -21.75 30.31 9.68
CA GLN A 77 -21.28 30.57 11.04
C GLN A 77 -21.87 29.61 12.08
N THR A 78 -23.11 29.15 11.89
CA THR A 78 -23.83 28.28 12.84
C THR A 78 -23.29 26.85 12.79
N SER A 79 -23.10 26.30 11.59
CA SER A 79 -22.54 24.95 11.41
C SER A 79 -21.01 24.93 11.38
N LYS A 80 -20.34 26.10 11.43
CA LYS A 80 -18.88 26.24 11.29
C LYS A 80 -18.34 25.52 10.05
N SER A 81 -19.07 25.62 8.95
CA SER A 81 -18.79 24.92 7.70
C SER A 81 -18.50 25.91 6.59
N VAL A 82 -17.48 25.60 5.79
CA VAL A 82 -17.15 26.29 4.55
C VAL A 82 -17.54 25.42 3.37
N THR A 83 -18.16 26.01 2.36
CA THR A 83 -18.52 25.32 1.11
C THR A 83 -17.87 26.03 -0.06
N ILE A 84 -17.12 25.29 -0.88
CA ILE A 84 -16.45 25.77 -2.09
C ILE A 84 -17.17 25.16 -3.29
N THR A 85 -17.58 25.98 -4.24
CA THR A 85 -18.26 25.54 -5.46
C THR A 85 -17.47 25.99 -6.70
N TRP A 86 -17.15 25.03 -7.54
CA TRP A 86 -16.47 25.14 -8.83
C TRP A 86 -17.27 24.28 -9.83
N PRO A 87 -17.30 24.54 -11.16
CA PRO A 87 -18.40 24.19 -12.07
C PRO A 87 -19.14 22.86 -11.86
N GLU A 88 -18.44 21.76 -11.54
CA GLU A 88 -19.05 20.44 -11.25
C GLU A 88 -18.64 19.87 -9.88
N THR A 89 -18.03 20.67 -9.00
CA THR A 89 -17.47 20.24 -7.72
C THR A 89 -17.90 21.18 -6.58
N ALA A 90 -18.57 20.62 -5.59
CA ALA A 90 -18.92 21.27 -4.33
C ALA A 90 -18.15 20.59 -3.18
N ILE A 91 -17.34 21.34 -2.45
CA ILE A 91 -16.53 20.85 -1.34
C ILE A 91 -17.00 21.53 -0.06
N ALA A 92 -17.64 20.80 0.85
CA ALA A 92 -17.99 21.30 2.18
C ALA A 92 -17.04 20.76 3.25
N MET A 93 -16.48 21.64 4.07
CA MET A 93 -15.56 21.28 5.14
C MET A 93 -15.99 21.96 6.44
N THR A 94 -16.07 21.18 7.52
CA THR A 94 -16.49 21.67 8.84
C THR A 94 -15.31 21.68 9.81
N ILE A 95 -15.13 22.78 10.55
CA ILE A 95 -14.01 22.91 11.51
C ILE A 95 -14.03 21.75 12.52
N GLY A 96 -12.87 21.11 12.71
CA GLY A 96 -12.67 19.99 13.64
C GLY A 96 -13.05 18.61 13.09
N GLN A 97 -13.65 18.52 11.90
CA GLN A 97 -13.91 17.24 11.24
C GLN A 97 -12.67 16.75 10.48
N LYS A 98 -12.42 15.44 10.51
CA LYS A 98 -11.33 14.78 9.77
C LYS A 98 -11.72 14.37 8.35
N TYR A 99 -12.78 14.94 7.81
CA TYR A 99 -13.28 14.68 6.47
C TYR A 99 -13.94 15.94 5.89
N ALA A 100 -13.99 16.01 4.57
CA ALA A 100 -14.77 16.94 3.77
C ALA A 100 -15.93 16.18 3.10
N LEU A 101 -16.95 16.90 2.64
CA LEU A 101 -17.96 16.39 1.73
C LEU A 101 -17.66 16.93 0.33
N VAL A 102 -17.26 16.07 -0.60
CA VAL A 102 -17.07 16.42 -2.01
C VAL A 102 -18.25 15.88 -2.80
N ASN A 103 -19.03 16.78 -3.40
CA ASN A 103 -20.30 16.47 -4.08
C ASN A 103 -21.26 15.64 -3.20
N GLY A 104 -21.25 15.91 -1.90
CA GLY A 104 -22.06 15.20 -0.89
C GLY A 104 -21.42 13.91 -0.34
N ASN A 105 -20.29 13.45 -0.87
CA ASN A 105 -19.60 12.24 -0.43
C ASN A 105 -18.47 12.55 0.56
N GLN A 106 -18.34 11.78 1.64
CA GLN A 106 -17.25 11.95 2.60
C GLN A 106 -15.90 11.56 1.99
N VAL A 107 -14.94 12.49 2.07
CA VAL A 107 -13.54 12.28 1.70
C VAL A 107 -12.65 12.63 2.90
N PRO A 108 -11.71 11.77 3.31
CA PRO A 108 -10.83 12.04 4.44
C PRO A 108 -9.98 13.31 4.24
N LEU A 109 -9.69 14.01 5.34
CA LEU A 109 -8.79 15.15 5.38
C LEU A 109 -7.56 14.81 6.22
N ASP A 110 -6.37 15.08 5.67
CA ASP A 110 -5.10 14.93 6.38
C ASP A 110 -4.96 15.90 7.57
N ALA A 111 -5.69 17.02 7.53
CA ALA A 111 -5.99 17.84 8.70
C ALA A 111 -7.35 18.55 8.55
N SER A 112 -8.04 18.75 9.67
CA SER A 112 -9.27 19.53 9.69
C SER A 112 -9.01 21.00 9.34
N VAL A 113 -10.00 21.64 8.73
CA VAL A 113 -10.06 23.11 8.58
C VAL A 113 -9.91 23.79 9.94
N ASP A 114 -9.13 24.86 9.98
CA ASP A 114 -8.84 25.65 11.17
C ASP A 114 -9.22 27.13 10.97
N SER A 115 -9.37 27.88 12.05
CA SER A 115 -9.64 29.33 12.01
C SER A 115 -8.52 30.09 12.69
N LYS A 116 -7.84 30.97 11.94
CA LYS A 116 -6.74 31.79 12.44
C LYS A 116 -6.96 33.25 12.06
N GLN A 117 -6.93 34.14 13.06
CA GLN A 117 -7.15 35.59 12.88
C GLN A 117 -8.43 35.95 12.10
N GLY A 118 -9.51 35.17 12.25
CA GLY A 118 -10.78 35.42 11.55
C GLY A 118 -10.78 34.99 10.07
N ARG A 119 -9.80 34.19 9.63
CA ARG A 119 -9.75 33.54 8.31
C ARG A 119 -9.81 32.02 8.46
N VAL A 120 -10.58 31.39 7.57
CA VAL A 120 -10.64 29.93 7.45
C VAL A 120 -9.40 29.46 6.68
N MET A 121 -8.65 28.55 7.30
CA MET A 121 -7.42 27.97 6.78
C MET A 121 -7.71 26.55 6.31
N VAL A 122 -7.45 26.28 5.03
CA VAL A 122 -7.78 25.01 4.39
C VAL A 122 -6.51 24.26 3.99
N PRO A 123 -6.53 22.91 4.00
CA PRO A 123 -5.48 22.12 3.37
C PRO A 123 -5.41 22.42 1.88
N LEU A 124 -4.37 23.15 1.45
CA LEU A 124 -4.30 23.62 0.06
C LEU A 124 -4.31 22.46 -0.93
N ARG A 125 -3.52 21.42 -0.65
CA ARG A 125 -3.37 20.27 -1.54
C ARG A 125 -4.72 19.59 -1.78
N PHE A 126 -5.45 19.32 -0.71
CA PHE A 126 -6.77 18.71 -0.78
C PHE A 126 -7.70 19.54 -1.66
N VAL A 127 -7.85 20.83 -1.37
CA VAL A 127 -8.75 21.69 -2.13
C VAL A 127 -8.27 21.83 -3.58
N GLY A 128 -6.98 22.06 -3.82
CA GLY A 128 -6.41 22.20 -5.16
C GLY A 128 -6.61 20.95 -6.02
N GLU A 129 -6.34 19.76 -5.49
CA GLU A 129 -6.51 18.49 -6.20
C GLU A 129 -7.98 18.19 -6.50
N GLN A 130 -8.90 18.47 -5.55
CA GLN A 130 -10.35 18.35 -5.81
C GLN A 130 -10.86 19.33 -6.86
N LEU A 131 -10.20 20.48 -7.02
CA LEU A 131 -10.48 21.46 -8.08
C LEU A 131 -9.73 21.17 -9.38
N GLY A 132 -9.01 20.05 -9.47
CA GLY A 132 -8.32 19.60 -10.69
C GLY A 132 -6.95 20.23 -10.92
N LEU A 133 -6.34 20.83 -9.90
CA LEU A 133 -5.03 21.48 -9.99
C LEU A 133 -3.92 20.56 -9.53
N GLN A 134 -2.75 20.71 -10.15
CA GLN A 134 -1.52 20.17 -9.62
C GLN A 134 -0.95 21.13 -8.58
N VAL A 135 -0.68 20.63 -7.37
CA VAL A 135 -0.12 21.43 -6.26
C VAL A 135 1.32 21.01 -6.00
N ASN A 136 2.25 21.89 -6.39
CA ASN A 136 3.69 21.70 -6.25
C ASN A 136 4.22 22.57 -5.10
N TRP A 137 5.03 21.98 -4.22
CA TRP A 137 5.71 22.71 -3.14
C TRP A 137 7.21 22.67 -3.38
N ASP A 138 7.82 23.83 -3.58
CA ASP A 138 9.27 24.00 -3.59
C ASP A 138 9.73 24.47 -2.20
N GLN A 139 10.31 23.53 -1.47
CA GLN A 139 10.80 23.73 -0.11
C GLN A 139 12.03 24.65 -0.05
N LYS A 140 12.85 24.73 -1.10
CA LYS A 140 14.05 25.58 -1.12
C LYS A 140 13.68 27.04 -1.35
N ALA A 141 12.68 27.27 -2.19
CA ALA A 141 12.20 28.62 -2.52
C ALA A 141 11.07 29.10 -1.58
N TYR A 142 10.53 28.21 -0.73
CA TYR A 142 9.29 28.40 0.02
C TYR A 142 8.13 28.86 -0.87
N THR A 143 8.03 28.26 -2.06
CA THR A 143 7.02 28.61 -3.06
C THR A 143 6.07 27.45 -3.31
N ILE A 144 4.78 27.73 -3.35
CA ILE A 144 3.76 26.80 -3.82
C ILE A 144 3.43 27.19 -5.27
N SER A 145 3.35 26.23 -6.18
CA SER A 145 2.85 26.42 -7.54
C SER A 145 1.61 25.56 -7.78
N LEU A 146 0.52 26.19 -8.21
CA LEU A 146 -0.73 25.59 -8.62
C LEU A 146 -0.78 25.61 -10.15
N LEU A 147 -1.06 24.48 -10.80
CA LEU A 147 -1.12 24.38 -12.26
C LEU A 147 -2.46 23.81 -12.73
N SER A 148 -3.07 24.47 -13.71
CA SER A 148 -4.31 24.07 -14.38
C SER A 148 -4.04 23.11 -15.55
N ALA A 149 -4.95 22.17 -15.81
CA ALA A 149 -4.76 21.15 -16.84
C ALA A 149 -4.88 21.72 -18.27
N GLY A 150 -3.79 21.62 -19.05
CA GLY A 150 -3.77 21.79 -20.51
C GLY A 150 -2.73 22.78 -21.03
N ILE A 151 -1.56 22.25 -21.45
CA ILE A 151 -0.70 22.67 -22.58
C ILE A 151 0.58 21.79 -22.57
N SER A 152 0.87 21.08 -23.68
CA SER A 152 2.20 20.53 -24.02
C SER A 152 2.28 20.16 -25.52
N PRO A 153 3.37 20.48 -26.26
CA PRO A 153 3.59 20.02 -27.65
C PRO A 153 4.72 18.96 -27.83
N GLN A 154 4.49 18.04 -28.79
CA GLN A 154 5.33 16.98 -29.42
C GLN A 154 6.30 17.54 -30.51
N PRO A 155 7.34 16.84 -31.08
CA PRO A 155 7.21 15.57 -31.87
C PRO A 155 8.45 14.61 -32.08
N GLY A 156 8.21 13.40 -32.65
CA GLY A 156 9.05 12.76 -33.70
C GLY A 156 9.59 11.32 -33.49
N GLY A 157 9.23 10.33 -34.34
CA GLY A 157 9.53 8.88 -34.20
C GLY A 157 10.42 8.21 -35.27
N ASN A 158 10.66 6.89 -35.18
CA ASN A 158 10.50 5.82 -36.21
C ASN A 158 11.11 4.43 -35.82
N ASN A 159 10.58 3.34 -36.41
CA ASN A 159 10.63 1.91 -36.00
C ASN A 159 11.77 1.00 -36.53
N GLY A 160 11.92 -0.18 -35.90
CA GLY A 160 12.51 -1.41 -36.50
C GLY A 160 12.31 -2.71 -35.68
N ASN A 161 11.66 -3.72 -36.28
CA ASN A 161 11.32 -5.06 -35.74
C ASN A 161 12.50 -6.06 -35.69
N GLY A 162 12.42 -7.05 -34.78
CA GLY A 162 13.23 -8.27 -34.78
C GLY A 162 12.69 -9.38 -33.86
N ASP A 163 12.33 -10.51 -34.46
CA ASP A 163 11.76 -11.75 -33.90
C ASP A 163 12.86 -12.73 -33.42
N GLY A 164 12.53 -13.62 -32.47
CA GLY A 164 13.14 -14.95 -32.41
C GLY A 164 13.82 -15.45 -31.12
N SER A 165 13.13 -16.40 -30.47
CA SER A 165 13.65 -17.67 -29.91
C SER A 165 14.06 -17.79 -28.42
N ASN A 166 13.21 -18.56 -27.73
CA ASN A 166 13.37 -19.34 -26.49
C ASN A 166 14.74 -19.99 -26.24
N ASN A 167 15.18 -19.92 -24.97
CA ASN A 167 16.12 -20.85 -24.36
C ASN A 167 15.74 -21.07 -22.88
N GLY A 168 15.41 -22.32 -22.53
CA GLY A 168 14.93 -22.75 -21.21
C GLY A 168 16.02 -22.88 -20.14
N GLY A 169 16.52 -21.75 -19.66
CA GLY A 169 17.00 -21.62 -18.27
C GLY A 169 15.88 -21.02 -17.43
N SER A 170 15.65 -21.51 -16.21
CA SER A 170 14.68 -20.90 -15.28
C SER A 170 14.98 -19.41 -15.18
N GLN A 171 14.17 -18.56 -15.82
CA GLN A 171 14.34 -17.12 -15.73
C GLN A 171 13.87 -16.66 -14.35
N ASP A 172 14.58 -15.71 -13.75
CA ASP A 172 14.13 -15.07 -12.50
C ASP A 172 12.72 -14.50 -12.68
N LEU A 173 11.92 -14.58 -11.61
CA LEU A 173 10.57 -14.04 -11.60
C LEU A 173 10.61 -12.51 -11.75
N LYS A 174 9.82 -11.96 -12.67
CA LYS A 174 9.64 -10.51 -12.86
C LYS A 174 8.14 -10.24 -12.93
N ALA A 175 7.53 -9.87 -11.81
CA ALA A 175 6.07 -9.85 -11.72
C ALA A 175 5.51 -8.52 -11.23
N ALA A 176 4.22 -8.30 -11.49
CA ALA A 176 3.46 -7.22 -10.89
C ALA A 176 2.23 -7.77 -10.16
N TRP A 177 1.90 -7.16 -9.03
CA TRP A 177 0.59 -7.34 -8.41
C TRP A 177 -0.47 -6.57 -9.20
N VAL A 178 -1.59 -7.24 -9.46
CA VAL A 178 -2.81 -6.68 -10.07
C VAL A 178 -3.93 -6.78 -9.04
N SER A 179 -4.11 -5.71 -8.27
CA SER A 179 -5.09 -5.59 -7.21
C SER A 179 -6.46 -5.22 -7.74
N THR A 180 -7.47 -5.96 -7.29
CA THR A 180 -8.87 -5.78 -7.71
C THR A 180 -9.72 -5.05 -6.68
N ILE A 181 -9.29 -5.05 -5.40
CA ILE A 181 -9.95 -4.27 -4.35
C ILE A 181 -9.96 -2.79 -4.71
N TYR A 182 -11.12 -2.14 -4.50
CA TYR A 182 -11.36 -0.74 -4.89
C TYR A 182 -11.11 -0.42 -6.36
N ASN A 183 -11.09 -1.44 -7.24
CA ASN A 183 -10.75 -1.27 -8.64
C ASN A 183 -9.37 -0.61 -8.81
N LEU A 184 -8.40 -0.99 -7.95
CA LEU A 184 -7.10 -0.31 -7.86
C LEU A 184 -6.32 -0.40 -9.17
N ASP A 185 -6.07 -1.62 -9.66
CA ASP A 185 -5.35 -1.88 -10.90
C ASP A 185 -6.29 -2.32 -12.02
N TRP A 186 -7.18 -3.27 -11.72
CA TRP A 186 -8.12 -3.83 -12.70
C TRP A 186 -9.35 -4.44 -12.00
N PRO A 187 -10.54 -4.43 -12.62
CA PRO A 187 -10.91 -3.59 -13.76
C PRO A 187 -11.06 -2.13 -13.29
N SER A 188 -10.99 -1.16 -14.21
CA SER A 188 -11.26 0.24 -13.84
C SER A 188 -12.69 0.41 -13.35
N SER A 189 -12.95 1.45 -12.53
CA SER A 189 -14.31 1.78 -12.08
C SER A 189 -15.29 1.98 -13.25
N SER A 190 -14.78 2.45 -14.39
CA SER A 190 -15.54 2.68 -15.62
C SER A 190 -15.78 1.42 -16.46
N ALA A 191 -15.22 0.28 -16.07
CA ALA A 191 -15.41 -1.03 -16.68
C ALA A 191 -16.27 -1.97 -15.82
N VAL A 192 -16.65 -1.58 -14.61
CA VAL A 192 -17.50 -2.38 -13.73
C VAL A 192 -18.83 -2.71 -14.43
N GLY A 193 -19.15 -4.01 -14.53
CA GLY A 193 -20.32 -4.52 -15.25
C GLY A 193 -20.27 -4.43 -16.78
N ASN A 194 -19.11 -4.12 -17.38
CA ASN A 194 -18.90 -4.09 -18.82
C ASN A 194 -17.76 -5.04 -19.22
N SER A 195 -18.12 -6.28 -19.52
CA SER A 195 -17.15 -7.36 -19.75
C SER A 195 -16.21 -7.12 -20.94
N ALA A 196 -16.72 -6.57 -22.05
CA ALA A 196 -15.87 -6.24 -23.19
C ALA A 196 -14.77 -5.23 -22.83
N LYS A 197 -15.12 -4.22 -22.01
CA LYS A 197 -14.14 -3.23 -21.54
C LYS A 197 -13.18 -3.82 -20.51
N GLN A 198 -13.65 -4.67 -19.60
CA GLN A 198 -12.80 -5.37 -18.64
C GLN A 198 -11.76 -6.24 -19.35
N GLN A 199 -12.19 -7.01 -20.35
CA GLN A 199 -11.33 -7.86 -21.15
C GLN A 199 -10.26 -7.03 -21.89
N GLN A 200 -10.66 -5.94 -22.56
CA GLN A 200 -9.73 -5.07 -23.25
C GLN A 200 -8.73 -4.39 -22.30
N GLU A 201 -9.19 -3.92 -21.14
CA GLU A 201 -8.31 -3.32 -20.13
C GLU A 201 -7.28 -4.32 -19.60
N TYR A 202 -7.65 -5.60 -19.45
CA TYR A 202 -6.73 -6.65 -18.99
C TYR A 202 -5.68 -6.99 -20.04
N ILE A 203 -6.11 -7.15 -21.31
CA ILE A 203 -5.22 -7.37 -22.46
C ILE A 203 -4.17 -6.26 -22.53
N ASN A 204 -4.60 -4.99 -22.49
CA ASN A 204 -3.70 -3.84 -22.52
C ASN A 204 -2.74 -3.84 -21.32
N LEU A 205 -3.24 -4.17 -20.12
CA LEU A 205 -2.40 -4.29 -18.92
C LEU A 205 -1.30 -5.34 -19.13
N LEU A 206 -1.63 -6.53 -19.65
CA LEU A 206 -0.65 -7.57 -19.91
C LEU A 206 0.38 -7.15 -20.97
N ASP A 207 -0.07 -6.54 -22.08
CA ASP A 207 0.82 -6.06 -23.15
C ASP A 207 1.82 -5.02 -22.61
N GLU A 208 1.34 -4.08 -21.79
CA GLU A 208 2.20 -3.07 -21.17
C GLU A 208 3.20 -3.68 -20.19
N LEU A 209 2.78 -4.62 -19.33
CA LEU A 209 3.69 -5.29 -18.38
C LEU A 209 4.72 -6.17 -19.10
N GLN A 210 4.30 -6.93 -20.11
CA GLN A 210 5.22 -7.72 -20.93
C GLN A 210 6.22 -6.82 -21.66
N GLY A 211 5.76 -5.69 -22.20
CA GLY A 211 6.61 -4.67 -22.83
C GLY A 211 7.61 -4.01 -21.89
N MET A 212 7.35 -4.01 -20.58
CA MET A 212 8.32 -3.60 -19.54
C MET A 212 9.34 -4.71 -19.23
N GLY A 213 9.15 -5.92 -19.73
CA GLY A 213 10.01 -7.09 -19.50
C GLY A 213 9.57 -8.02 -18.38
N LEU A 214 8.35 -7.84 -17.86
CA LEU A 214 7.77 -8.73 -16.85
C LEU A 214 7.30 -10.03 -17.50
N ASN A 215 7.37 -11.13 -16.74
CA ASN A 215 7.03 -12.48 -17.19
C ASN A 215 5.94 -13.15 -16.35
N SER A 216 5.37 -12.45 -15.37
CA SER A 216 4.40 -13.02 -14.43
C SER A 216 3.42 -11.95 -13.92
N VAL A 217 2.19 -12.35 -13.57
CA VAL A 217 1.20 -11.49 -12.90
C VAL A 217 0.61 -12.18 -11.68
N PHE A 218 0.40 -11.40 -10.62
CA PHE A 218 -0.17 -11.84 -9.36
C PHE A 218 -1.52 -11.14 -9.18
N VAL A 219 -2.60 -11.80 -9.57
CA VAL A 219 -3.90 -11.15 -9.76
C VAL A 219 -4.85 -11.47 -8.61
N GLN A 220 -5.40 -10.44 -7.98
CA GLN A 220 -6.28 -10.60 -6.81
C GLN A 220 -7.65 -11.18 -7.20
N VAL A 221 -7.83 -12.48 -7.04
CA VAL A 221 -9.07 -13.18 -7.39
C VAL A 221 -10.08 -13.22 -6.25
N ARG A 222 -9.62 -12.95 -5.01
CA ARG A 222 -10.42 -12.85 -3.78
C ARG A 222 -9.97 -11.64 -2.95
N PRO A 223 -10.54 -10.45 -3.14
CA PRO A 223 -10.17 -9.25 -2.38
C PRO A 223 -10.77 -9.16 -0.97
N SER A 224 -12.02 -9.62 -0.77
CA SER A 224 -12.75 -9.49 0.50
C SER A 224 -13.90 -10.50 0.62
N ALA A 225 -13.56 -11.76 0.91
CA ALA A 225 -14.52 -12.87 1.05
C ALA A 225 -15.47 -13.11 -0.16
N ASP A 226 -15.02 -12.72 -1.35
CA ASP A 226 -15.75 -12.78 -2.61
C ASP A 226 -14.87 -13.38 -3.73
N ALA A 227 -15.41 -13.48 -4.95
CA ALA A 227 -14.73 -14.10 -6.08
C ALA A 227 -14.79 -13.28 -7.38
N PHE A 228 -13.70 -13.35 -8.13
CA PHE A 228 -13.58 -12.97 -9.55
C PHE A 228 -13.66 -14.19 -10.49
N TYR A 229 -14.26 -15.28 -10.00
CA TYR A 229 -14.41 -16.56 -10.67
C TYR A 229 -15.75 -17.20 -10.32
N ILE A 230 -16.14 -18.22 -11.07
CA ILE A 230 -17.36 -18.98 -10.79
C ILE A 230 -17.12 -19.81 -9.52
N SER A 231 -17.81 -19.48 -8.44
CA SER A 231 -17.68 -20.16 -7.14
C SER A 231 -19.01 -20.71 -6.65
N LYS A 232 -18.97 -21.87 -5.98
CA LYS A 232 -20.08 -22.42 -5.20
C LYS A 232 -20.01 -22.04 -3.72
N LEU A 233 -18.87 -21.50 -3.27
CA LEU A 233 -18.56 -21.28 -1.87
C LEU A 233 -18.69 -19.82 -1.46
N VAL A 234 -18.39 -18.89 -2.37
CA VAL A 234 -18.34 -17.45 -2.09
C VAL A 234 -19.04 -16.63 -3.19
N PRO A 235 -19.63 -15.47 -2.86
CA PRO A 235 -20.36 -14.67 -3.83
C PRO A 235 -19.42 -13.94 -4.81
N TRP A 236 -19.96 -13.57 -5.97
CA TRP A 236 -19.30 -12.66 -6.91
C TRP A 236 -18.92 -11.33 -6.26
N SER A 237 -17.74 -10.83 -6.62
CA SER A 237 -17.24 -9.56 -6.11
C SER A 237 -18.07 -8.36 -6.59
N LYS A 238 -18.27 -7.39 -5.70
CA LYS A 238 -18.84 -6.09 -6.08
C LYS A 238 -17.95 -5.33 -7.06
N TYR A 239 -16.64 -5.61 -7.08
CA TYR A 239 -15.68 -4.91 -7.92
C TYR A 239 -15.69 -5.36 -9.39
N ILE A 240 -16.31 -6.50 -9.72
CA ILE A 240 -16.49 -6.95 -11.11
C ILE A 240 -17.82 -6.48 -11.72
N SER A 241 -18.92 -6.55 -10.96
CA SER A 241 -20.29 -6.34 -11.51
C SER A 241 -21.05 -5.17 -10.87
N GLY A 242 -20.46 -4.49 -9.89
CA GLY A 242 -21.03 -3.34 -9.17
C GLY A 242 -21.90 -3.70 -7.96
N ALA A 243 -22.19 -4.98 -7.74
CA ALA A 243 -22.97 -5.47 -6.61
C ALA A 243 -22.46 -6.85 -6.16
N SER A 244 -22.46 -7.09 -4.85
CA SER A 244 -22.10 -8.40 -4.27
C SER A 244 -23.08 -9.47 -4.77
N GLY A 245 -22.55 -10.64 -5.14
CA GLY A 245 -23.34 -11.77 -5.65
C GLY A 245 -23.78 -11.66 -7.11
N LYS A 246 -23.64 -10.49 -7.75
CA LYS A 246 -24.02 -10.29 -9.14
C LYS A 246 -22.96 -10.87 -10.09
N ALA A 247 -23.33 -11.91 -10.83
CA ALA A 247 -22.48 -12.51 -11.84
C ALA A 247 -22.22 -11.54 -13.03
N PRO A 248 -21.00 -11.51 -13.59
CA PRO A 248 -20.76 -11.01 -14.93
C PRO A 248 -21.28 -12.02 -15.98
N ASP A 249 -21.24 -11.66 -17.27
CA ASP A 249 -21.68 -12.52 -18.39
C ASP A 249 -20.55 -13.41 -18.97
N TYR A 250 -19.41 -13.52 -18.27
CA TYR A 250 -18.25 -14.34 -18.63
C TYR A 250 -17.57 -14.87 -17.36
N ASP A 251 -16.62 -15.80 -17.49
CA ASP A 251 -15.72 -16.21 -16.41
C ASP A 251 -14.43 -15.35 -16.45
N PRO A 252 -14.25 -14.38 -15.52
CA PRO A 252 -13.10 -13.51 -15.56
C PRO A 252 -11.79 -14.23 -15.30
N LEU A 253 -11.77 -15.22 -14.40
CA LEU A 253 -10.54 -15.92 -14.06
C LEU A 253 -10.04 -16.79 -15.21
N ALA A 254 -10.94 -17.55 -15.86
CA ALA A 254 -10.58 -18.33 -17.03
C ALA A 254 -9.99 -17.44 -18.15
N PHE A 255 -10.64 -16.30 -18.43
CA PHE A 255 -10.15 -15.34 -19.41
C PHE A 255 -8.78 -14.76 -19.04
N MET A 256 -8.59 -14.37 -17.78
CA MET A 256 -7.33 -13.77 -17.32
C MET A 256 -6.16 -14.75 -17.41
N ILE A 257 -6.37 -16.02 -17.07
CA ILE A 257 -5.37 -17.08 -17.19
C ILE A 257 -5.01 -17.28 -18.66
N GLU A 258 -6.02 -17.48 -19.53
CA GLU A 258 -5.81 -17.73 -20.95
C GLU A 258 -5.02 -16.60 -21.63
N GLU A 259 -5.39 -15.34 -21.38
CA GLU A 259 -4.69 -14.19 -21.94
C GLU A 259 -3.27 -14.01 -21.39
N THR A 260 -3.03 -14.39 -20.14
CA THR A 260 -1.69 -14.38 -19.53
C THR A 260 -0.79 -15.43 -20.18
N HIS A 261 -1.30 -16.66 -20.32
CA HIS A 261 -0.56 -17.78 -20.93
C HIS A 261 -0.30 -17.57 -22.43
N LYS A 262 -1.22 -16.94 -23.17
CA LYS A 262 -1.00 -16.55 -24.59
C LYS A 262 0.26 -15.69 -24.78
N ARG A 263 0.68 -14.96 -23.74
CA ARG A 263 1.88 -14.11 -23.72
C ARG A 263 3.11 -14.82 -23.16
N GLY A 264 3.02 -16.12 -22.84
CA GLY A 264 4.09 -16.86 -22.18
C GLY A 264 4.41 -16.34 -20.78
N MET A 265 3.46 -15.64 -20.14
CA MET A 265 3.58 -15.18 -18.77
C MET A 265 2.93 -16.19 -17.82
N THR A 266 3.35 -16.23 -16.56
CA THR A 266 2.68 -17.03 -15.53
C THR A 266 1.59 -16.24 -14.79
N PHE A 267 0.57 -16.95 -14.36
CA PHE A 267 -0.57 -16.43 -13.60
C PHE A 267 -0.58 -16.99 -12.18
N HIS A 268 -0.39 -16.11 -11.20
CA HIS A 268 -0.56 -16.43 -9.79
C HIS A 268 -1.89 -15.86 -9.27
N ALA A 269 -2.78 -16.74 -8.82
CA ALA A 269 -4.04 -16.35 -8.19
C ALA A 269 -3.80 -15.84 -6.77
N TRP A 270 -4.06 -14.55 -6.55
CA TRP A 270 -3.88 -13.89 -5.25
C TRP A 270 -5.19 -13.86 -4.45
N PHE A 271 -5.12 -14.37 -3.23
CA PHE A 271 -6.20 -14.37 -2.26
C PHE A 271 -5.85 -13.53 -1.04
N ASN A 272 -6.78 -12.67 -0.63
CA ASN A 272 -6.81 -12.20 0.75
C ASN A 272 -7.51 -13.27 1.60
N PRO A 273 -6.85 -13.85 2.62
CA PRO A 273 -7.41 -14.99 3.34
C PRO A 273 -8.54 -14.56 4.29
N PHE A 274 -8.28 -13.60 5.18
CA PHE A 274 -9.13 -13.36 6.36
C PHE A 274 -9.95 -12.07 6.31
N ARG A 275 -9.79 -11.19 5.31
CA ARG A 275 -10.69 -10.03 5.17
C ARG A 275 -12.10 -10.51 4.79
N ALA A 276 -13.07 -10.25 5.66
CA ALA A 276 -14.48 -10.53 5.38
C ALA A 276 -15.14 -9.36 4.64
N ASN A 277 -14.90 -8.11 5.06
CA ASN A 277 -15.44 -6.94 4.35
C ASN A 277 -14.60 -5.69 4.61
N THR A 278 -14.64 -4.75 3.66
CA THR A 278 -13.93 -3.47 3.70
C THR A 278 -14.59 -2.41 4.58
N ASP A 279 -15.77 -2.70 5.11
CA ASP A 279 -16.50 -1.85 6.03
C ASP A 279 -17.39 -2.71 6.96
N THR A 280 -18.06 -2.09 7.91
CA THR A 280 -18.94 -2.79 8.87
C THR A 280 -20.35 -3.04 8.34
N LYS A 281 -20.70 -2.55 7.15
CA LYS A 281 -22.06 -2.62 6.59
C LYS A 281 -22.22 -3.89 5.78
N ILE A 282 -23.13 -4.75 6.24
CA ILE A 282 -23.39 -6.05 5.59
C ILE A 282 -24.71 -6.09 4.82
N ASP A 283 -25.54 -5.04 4.87
CA ASP A 283 -26.91 -5.07 4.31
C ASP A 283 -26.96 -5.26 2.79
N LYS A 284 -25.91 -4.84 2.08
CA LYS A 284 -25.78 -4.96 0.62
C LYS A 284 -24.92 -6.16 0.20
N LEU A 285 -24.48 -6.99 1.15
CA LEU A 285 -23.77 -8.22 0.85
C LEU A 285 -24.78 -9.31 0.48
N ASP A 286 -24.38 -10.16 -0.46
CA ASP A 286 -25.18 -11.30 -0.88
C ASP A 286 -25.52 -12.23 0.32
N SER A 287 -26.67 -12.91 0.27
CA SER A 287 -27.10 -13.80 1.35
C SER A 287 -26.16 -14.99 1.55
N THR A 288 -25.37 -15.35 0.53
CA THR A 288 -24.34 -16.39 0.60
C THR A 288 -23.00 -15.91 1.15
N HIS A 289 -22.85 -14.62 1.41
CA HIS A 289 -21.60 -14.07 1.94
C HIS A 289 -21.31 -14.60 3.36
N VAL A 290 -20.03 -14.85 3.68
CA VAL A 290 -19.62 -15.44 4.98
C VAL A 290 -20.12 -14.66 6.19
N THR A 291 -20.21 -13.33 6.09
CA THR A 291 -20.75 -12.48 7.17
C THR A 291 -22.24 -12.66 7.43
N LYS A 292 -22.97 -13.27 6.48
CA LYS A 292 -24.40 -13.59 6.59
C LYS A 292 -24.61 -15.03 6.99
N GLN A 293 -23.85 -15.96 6.40
CA GLN A 293 -23.99 -17.39 6.68
C GLN A 293 -23.35 -17.80 8.00
N HIS A 294 -22.22 -17.18 8.35
CA HIS A 294 -21.41 -17.50 9.52
C HIS A 294 -21.07 -16.26 10.34
N PRO A 295 -22.06 -15.53 10.89
CA PRO A 295 -21.80 -14.35 11.71
C PRO A 295 -20.93 -14.66 12.95
N GLU A 296 -20.96 -15.91 13.45
CA GLU A 296 -20.13 -16.41 14.54
C GLU A 296 -18.64 -16.51 14.19
N TRP A 297 -18.29 -16.50 12.90
CA TRP A 297 -16.89 -16.45 12.46
C TRP A 297 -16.33 -15.04 12.38
N ILE A 298 -17.16 -14.00 12.50
CA ILE A 298 -16.75 -12.64 12.17
C ILE A 298 -16.30 -11.86 13.39
N VAL A 299 -15.11 -11.27 13.28
CA VAL A 299 -14.59 -10.29 14.24
C VAL A 299 -14.50 -8.93 13.56
N GLN A 300 -15.14 -7.92 14.17
CA GLN A 300 -14.92 -6.54 13.80
C GLN A 300 -13.65 -6.02 14.47
N SER A 301 -12.73 -5.45 13.69
CA SER A 301 -11.61 -4.66 14.21
C SER A 301 -11.56 -3.31 13.48
N GLY A 302 -11.72 -2.23 14.26
CA GLY A 302 -11.92 -0.89 13.72
C GLY A 302 -13.15 -0.82 12.82
N ASN A 303 -12.94 -0.39 11.58
CA ASN A 303 -13.98 -0.28 10.56
C ASN A 303 -14.05 -1.49 9.62
N LEU A 304 -13.30 -2.57 9.88
CA LEU A 304 -13.20 -3.73 9.01
C LEU A 304 -13.79 -4.97 9.68
N LEU A 305 -14.26 -5.91 8.86
CA LEU A 305 -14.71 -7.22 9.29
C LEU A 305 -13.70 -8.28 8.84
N TYR A 306 -13.38 -9.21 9.74
CA TYR A 306 -12.44 -10.30 9.52
C TYR A 306 -13.09 -11.64 9.81
N ILE A 307 -12.73 -12.65 9.01
CA ILE A 307 -12.95 -14.06 9.34
C ILE A 307 -11.94 -14.43 10.43
N ASN A 308 -12.40 -14.96 11.55
CA ASN A 308 -11.56 -15.23 12.71
C ASN A 308 -10.61 -16.41 12.46
N PRO A 309 -9.28 -16.19 12.39
CA PRO A 309 -8.34 -17.26 12.12
C PRO A 309 -8.30 -18.32 13.23
N GLY A 310 -8.81 -18.02 14.43
CA GLY A 310 -8.85 -18.93 15.56
C GLY A 310 -9.94 -20.01 15.51
N ILE A 311 -10.81 -19.99 14.50
CA ILE A 311 -11.88 -20.97 14.32
C ILE A 311 -11.46 -21.96 13.22
N PRO A 312 -11.26 -23.26 13.52
CA PRO A 312 -10.82 -24.26 12.55
C PRO A 312 -11.71 -24.35 11.30
N GLU A 313 -13.03 -24.32 11.48
CA GLU A 313 -14.00 -24.39 10.39
C GLU A 313 -13.91 -23.17 9.46
N ALA A 314 -13.63 -21.99 10.02
CA ALA A 314 -13.45 -20.77 9.26
C ALA A 314 -12.16 -20.82 8.42
N ARG A 315 -11.07 -21.39 8.97
CA ARG A 315 -9.83 -21.66 8.21
C ARG A 315 -10.09 -22.68 7.10
N GLN A 316 -10.80 -23.76 7.39
CA GLN A 316 -11.11 -24.80 6.41
C GLN A 316 -11.94 -24.24 5.24
N HIS A 317 -12.95 -23.41 5.52
CA HIS A 317 -13.73 -22.76 4.46
C HIS A 317 -12.87 -21.92 3.51
N ILE A 318 -11.83 -21.22 4.02
CA ILE A 318 -10.88 -20.48 3.19
C ILE A 318 -10.02 -21.43 2.37
N ILE A 319 -9.53 -22.53 2.96
CA ILE A 319 -8.77 -23.57 2.25
C ILE A 319 -9.61 -24.15 1.11
N ASP A 320 -10.86 -24.53 1.38
CA ASP A 320 -11.78 -25.09 0.38
C ASP A 320 -12.04 -24.09 -0.75
N THR A 321 -12.17 -22.80 -0.42
CA THR A 321 -12.33 -21.72 -1.42
C THR A 321 -11.10 -21.58 -2.32
N ILE A 322 -9.89 -21.68 -1.76
CA ILE A 322 -8.66 -21.63 -2.56
C ILE A 322 -8.53 -22.90 -3.41
N MET A 323 -8.86 -24.06 -2.85
CA MET A 323 -8.81 -25.34 -3.57
C MET A 323 -9.84 -25.40 -4.70
N GLU A 324 -11.00 -24.75 -4.58
CA GLU A 324 -11.94 -24.60 -5.71
C GLU A 324 -11.27 -23.94 -6.92
N VAL A 325 -10.35 -22.99 -6.71
CA VAL A 325 -9.58 -22.40 -7.80
C VAL A 325 -8.50 -23.35 -8.31
N VAL A 326 -7.71 -23.93 -7.41
CA VAL A 326 -6.61 -24.86 -7.73
C VAL A 326 -7.10 -26.09 -8.53
N ASP A 327 -8.31 -26.56 -8.23
CA ASP A 327 -8.89 -27.74 -8.87
C ASP A 327 -9.44 -27.43 -10.27
N ASN A 328 -10.04 -26.26 -10.46
CA ASN A 328 -10.83 -25.93 -11.64
C ASN A 328 -10.14 -25.02 -12.66
N TYR A 329 -9.03 -24.37 -12.29
CA TYR A 329 -8.34 -23.40 -13.13
C TYR A 329 -6.86 -23.74 -13.31
N ASP A 330 -6.31 -23.45 -14.49
CA ASP A 330 -4.90 -23.70 -14.85
C ASP A 330 -3.99 -22.57 -14.34
N ILE A 331 -3.92 -22.41 -13.02
CA ILE A 331 -3.06 -21.40 -12.39
C ILE A 331 -1.63 -21.93 -12.22
N ASP A 332 -0.63 -21.05 -12.32
CA ASP A 332 0.78 -21.40 -12.07
C ASP A 332 1.14 -21.32 -10.57
N GLY A 333 0.35 -20.56 -9.81
CA GLY A 333 0.53 -20.50 -8.36
C GLY A 333 -0.62 -19.88 -7.58
N VAL A 334 -0.66 -20.21 -6.30
CA VAL A 334 -1.43 -19.56 -5.26
C VAL A 334 -0.55 -18.53 -4.57
N HIS A 335 -1.10 -17.33 -4.35
CA HIS A 335 -0.46 -16.25 -3.63
C HIS A 335 -1.34 -15.74 -2.50
N LEU A 336 -0.77 -15.59 -1.30
CA LEU A 336 -1.41 -14.85 -0.20
C LEU A 336 -0.68 -13.54 0.06
N ASP A 337 -1.44 -12.50 0.39
CA ASP A 337 -0.88 -11.24 0.90
C ASP A 337 -0.64 -11.30 2.42
N ASP A 338 -0.41 -10.13 3.02
CA ASP A 338 0.04 -9.93 4.40
C ASP A 338 -1.09 -9.84 5.44
N TYR A 339 -2.35 -9.88 5.03
CA TYR A 339 -3.49 -9.62 5.91
C TYR A 339 -3.98 -10.89 6.64
N PHE A 340 -3.24 -11.28 7.67
CA PHE A 340 -3.63 -12.33 8.61
C PHE A 340 -4.58 -11.80 9.69
N TYR A 341 -4.00 -11.26 10.77
CA TYR A 341 -4.71 -10.44 11.75
C TYR A 341 -4.48 -8.95 11.43
N PRO A 342 -5.34 -8.04 11.92
CA PRO A 342 -5.13 -6.63 11.70
C PRO A 342 -3.86 -6.11 12.38
N SER A 343 -2.98 -5.47 11.59
CA SER A 343 -2.49 -4.11 11.81
C SER A 343 -2.29 -3.65 13.26
N ASN A 344 -3.45 -3.25 13.74
CA ASN A 344 -3.72 -2.40 14.87
C ASN A 344 -5.17 -2.64 15.28
N GLY A 345 -5.57 -2.02 16.38
CA GLY A 345 -6.92 -2.20 16.91
C GLY A 345 -7.06 -3.48 17.72
N VAL A 346 -8.24 -3.63 18.32
CA VAL A 346 -8.56 -4.78 19.16
C VAL A 346 -9.18 -5.86 18.29
N PHE A 347 -8.66 -7.07 18.41
CA PHE A 347 -9.26 -8.27 17.83
C PHE A 347 -9.86 -9.09 18.96
N ASN A 348 -11.19 -9.10 19.08
CA ASN A 348 -11.91 -9.69 20.20
C ASN A 348 -12.10 -11.20 20.00
N ASP A 349 -11.06 -11.98 20.29
CA ASP A 349 -11.05 -13.44 20.14
C ASP A 349 -10.85 -14.18 21.47
N ASP A 350 -11.04 -13.53 22.63
CA ASP A 350 -10.88 -14.17 23.96
C ASP A 350 -11.77 -15.40 24.15
N VAL A 351 -13.00 -15.35 23.62
CA VAL A 351 -13.94 -16.49 23.66
C VAL A 351 -13.41 -17.61 22.75
N THR A 352 -12.99 -17.26 21.54
CA THR A 352 -12.40 -18.20 20.57
C THR A 352 -11.15 -18.86 21.13
N PHE A 353 -10.26 -18.09 21.78
CA PHE A 353 -9.07 -18.60 22.46
C PHE A 353 -9.42 -19.64 23.51
N ARG A 354 -10.41 -19.38 24.38
CA ARG A 354 -10.84 -20.37 25.39
C ARG A 354 -11.46 -21.63 24.78
N MET A 355 -12.14 -21.49 23.65
CA MET A 355 -12.86 -22.59 23.00
C MET A 355 -11.96 -23.47 22.12
N TYR A 356 -10.98 -22.88 21.43
CA TYR A 356 -10.19 -23.53 20.38
C TYR A 356 -8.69 -23.62 20.68
N ASN A 357 -8.24 -23.35 21.91
CA ASN A 357 -6.85 -23.52 22.33
C ASN A 357 -6.57 -24.94 22.88
N ASN A 358 -6.75 -25.95 22.02
CA ASN A 358 -6.55 -27.36 22.36
C ASN A 358 -5.09 -27.70 22.71
N ASN A 359 -4.13 -26.93 22.18
CA ASN A 359 -2.70 -27.10 22.42
C ASN A 359 -2.22 -26.44 23.73
N HIS A 360 -3.13 -25.88 24.52
CA HIS A 360 -2.83 -25.21 25.80
C HIS A 360 -1.74 -24.12 25.67
N ILE A 361 -1.75 -23.37 24.57
CA ILE A 361 -0.80 -22.29 24.32
C ILE A 361 -1.01 -21.18 25.34
N ALA A 362 0.07 -20.74 25.98
CA ALA A 362 0.01 -19.90 27.17
C ALA A 362 -0.51 -18.48 26.89
N THR A 363 -0.22 -17.93 25.71
CA THR A 363 -0.54 -16.54 25.38
C THR A 363 -1.38 -16.43 24.11
N ILE A 364 -2.29 -15.44 24.07
CA ILE A 364 -3.08 -15.16 22.86
C ILE A 364 -2.18 -14.86 21.65
N PRO A 365 -1.11 -14.04 21.75
CA PRO A 365 -0.19 -13.83 20.63
C PRO A 365 0.43 -15.10 20.06
N ASP A 366 0.87 -16.03 20.91
CA ASP A 366 1.44 -17.31 20.45
C ASP A 366 0.36 -18.17 19.80
N TRP A 367 -0.85 -18.20 20.37
CA TRP A 367 -1.97 -18.95 19.80
C TRP A 367 -2.44 -18.38 18.46
N ARG A 368 -2.43 -17.05 18.30
CA ARG A 368 -2.70 -16.41 17.01
C ARG A 368 -1.68 -16.82 15.95
N ARG A 369 -0.38 -16.86 16.29
CA ARG A 369 0.66 -17.38 15.39
C ARG A 369 0.44 -18.84 15.03
N ASP A 370 0.10 -19.68 16.01
CA ASP A 370 -0.20 -21.10 15.80
C ASP A 370 -1.38 -21.30 14.85
N ASN A 371 -2.46 -20.52 14.99
CA ASN A 371 -3.60 -20.56 14.06
C ASN A 371 -3.21 -20.23 12.62
N ILE A 372 -2.35 -19.22 12.41
CA ILE A 372 -1.87 -18.88 11.07
C ILE A 372 -0.91 -19.94 10.54
N ASN A 373 -0.01 -20.46 11.38
CA ASN A 373 0.88 -21.55 11.02
C ASN A 373 0.10 -22.79 10.56
N GLU A 374 -0.96 -23.14 11.28
CA GLU A 374 -1.81 -24.27 10.92
C GLU A 374 -2.55 -24.03 9.60
N PHE A 375 -3.07 -22.81 9.36
CA PHE A 375 -3.65 -22.45 8.07
C PHE A 375 -2.64 -22.59 6.92
N VAL A 376 -1.45 -22.00 7.06
CA VAL A 376 -0.40 -22.00 6.02
C VAL A 376 0.06 -23.42 5.74
N ARG A 377 0.31 -24.22 6.78
CA ARG A 377 0.71 -25.62 6.68
C ARG A 377 -0.35 -26.45 5.96
N GLN A 378 -1.60 -26.40 6.43
CA GLN A 378 -2.69 -27.20 5.85
C GLN A 378 -2.94 -26.83 4.39
N LEU A 379 -2.91 -25.55 4.05
CA LEU A 379 -3.09 -25.10 2.66
C LEU A 379 -1.95 -25.61 1.76
N GLY A 380 -0.70 -25.42 2.18
CA GLY A 380 0.46 -25.89 1.42
C GLY A 380 0.45 -27.41 1.20
N GLU A 381 0.22 -28.17 2.27
CA GLU A 381 0.11 -29.64 2.19
C GLU A 381 -1.02 -30.09 1.26
N THR A 382 -2.15 -29.38 1.27
CA THR A 382 -3.32 -29.70 0.41
C THR A 382 -3.03 -29.39 -1.05
N ILE A 383 -2.47 -28.21 -1.36
CA ILE A 383 -2.07 -27.84 -2.72
C ILE A 383 -1.06 -28.83 -3.27
N HIS A 384 0.00 -29.15 -2.54
CA HIS A 384 1.05 -30.06 -3.04
C HIS A 384 0.60 -31.50 -3.17
N ARG A 385 -0.37 -31.94 -2.35
CA ARG A 385 -0.98 -33.27 -2.48
C ARG A 385 -1.80 -33.37 -3.77
N ASP A 386 -2.59 -32.35 -4.08
CA ASP A 386 -3.63 -32.43 -5.12
C ASP A 386 -3.16 -31.86 -6.47
N LYS A 387 -2.30 -30.83 -6.47
CA LYS A 387 -1.71 -30.17 -7.65
C LYS A 387 -0.23 -29.80 -7.41
N PRO A 388 0.71 -30.78 -7.37
CA PRO A 388 2.12 -30.55 -7.01
C PRO A 388 2.89 -29.58 -7.92
N GLN A 389 2.37 -29.28 -9.11
CA GLN A 389 2.96 -28.29 -10.03
C GLN A 389 2.59 -26.84 -9.70
N VAL A 390 1.52 -26.60 -8.91
CA VAL A 390 1.06 -25.26 -8.54
C VAL A 390 1.92 -24.76 -7.39
N SER A 391 2.60 -23.63 -7.61
CA SER A 391 3.42 -23.03 -6.56
C SER A 391 2.56 -22.36 -5.48
N TYR A 392 2.99 -22.40 -4.22
CA TYR A 392 2.33 -21.72 -3.11
C TYR A 392 3.28 -20.75 -2.42
N GLY A 393 2.88 -19.49 -2.28
CA GLY A 393 3.70 -18.55 -1.53
C GLY A 393 2.96 -17.34 -0.99
N ILE A 394 3.67 -16.58 -0.18
CA ILE A 394 3.10 -15.54 0.67
C ILE A 394 3.95 -14.28 0.62
N SER A 395 3.31 -13.12 0.54
CA SER A 395 3.92 -11.79 0.62
C SER A 395 3.68 -11.15 2.00
N PRO A 396 4.58 -11.35 2.98
CA PRO A 396 4.46 -10.74 4.31
C PRO A 396 4.99 -9.30 4.34
N PHE A 397 4.74 -8.59 5.44
CA PHE A 397 5.45 -7.35 5.77
C PHE A 397 6.97 -7.53 5.66
N GLY A 398 7.66 -6.53 5.12
CA GLY A 398 9.11 -6.61 4.87
C GLY A 398 9.99 -6.75 6.11
N VAL A 399 9.46 -6.50 7.32
CA VAL A 399 10.17 -6.75 8.58
C VAL A 399 9.45 -7.86 9.34
N TRP A 400 10.08 -9.04 9.46
CA TRP A 400 9.56 -10.14 10.29
C TRP A 400 9.57 -9.75 11.76
N ARG A 401 10.75 -9.34 12.27
CA ARG A 401 10.95 -8.90 13.65
C ARG A 401 12.18 -8.01 13.76
N ASN A 402 12.08 -6.94 14.56
CA ASN A 402 13.22 -6.05 14.80
C ASN A 402 14.24 -6.72 15.73
N LYS A 403 15.53 -6.46 15.50
CA LYS A 403 16.66 -6.96 16.32
C LYS A 403 16.53 -6.63 17.82
N ALA A 404 15.90 -5.50 18.13
CA ALA A 404 15.64 -5.09 19.52
C ALA A 404 14.64 -5.99 20.25
N MET A 405 13.76 -6.69 19.52
CA MET A 405 12.77 -7.63 20.08
C MET A 405 13.26 -9.07 20.04
N ASP A 406 14.11 -9.41 19.05
CA ASP A 406 14.72 -10.72 18.88
C ASP A 406 16.12 -10.54 18.30
N ALA A 407 17.16 -11.05 18.96
CA ALA A 407 18.55 -10.85 18.54
C ALA A 407 18.87 -11.38 17.12
N THR A 408 18.04 -12.28 16.60
CA THR A 408 18.13 -12.85 15.25
C THR A 408 17.23 -12.16 14.22
N GLY A 409 16.47 -11.15 14.64
CA GLY A 409 15.70 -10.27 13.76
C GLY A 409 16.57 -9.31 12.96
N SER A 410 15.95 -8.60 12.01
CA SER A 410 16.63 -7.63 11.15
C SER A 410 17.06 -6.40 11.94
N ASP A 411 18.20 -5.79 11.58
CA ASP A 411 18.69 -4.55 12.20
C ASP A 411 17.86 -3.33 11.76
N THR A 412 16.61 -3.31 12.21
CA THR A 412 15.57 -2.36 11.83
C THR A 412 14.83 -1.82 13.05
N LYS A 413 14.06 -0.76 12.83
CA LYS A 413 13.22 -0.05 13.81
C LYS A 413 11.80 0.13 13.25
N ALA A 414 11.28 -0.88 12.58
CA ALA A 414 9.95 -0.83 11.99
C ALA A 414 8.86 -0.73 13.09
N GLY A 415 7.88 0.14 12.89
CA GLY A 415 6.77 0.32 13.83
C GLY A 415 5.72 -0.80 13.79
N VAL A 416 5.68 -1.57 12.71
CA VAL A 416 4.83 -2.75 12.53
C VAL A 416 5.70 -3.87 11.96
N THR A 417 5.58 -5.07 12.52
CA THR A 417 6.31 -6.26 12.08
C THR A 417 5.36 -7.42 11.80
N ALA A 418 5.78 -8.37 10.96
CA ALA A 418 4.97 -9.54 10.64
C ALA A 418 4.72 -10.41 11.88
N TYR A 419 5.75 -10.66 12.69
CA TYR A 419 5.66 -11.56 13.84
C TYR A 419 4.87 -10.97 15.01
N ASP A 420 5.15 -9.72 15.38
CA ASP A 420 4.63 -9.13 16.63
C ASP A 420 3.23 -8.52 16.44
N ASN A 421 2.92 -8.01 15.25
CA ASN A 421 1.66 -7.33 14.98
C ASN A 421 0.71 -8.19 14.15
N MET A 422 1.19 -8.85 13.09
CA MET A 422 0.31 -9.59 12.15
C MET A 422 0.15 -11.06 12.58
N TYR A 423 0.92 -11.50 13.58
CA TYR A 423 1.02 -12.89 14.03
C TYR A 423 1.39 -13.84 12.89
N ALA A 424 2.21 -13.34 11.96
CA ALA A 424 2.76 -14.07 10.83
C ALA A 424 4.18 -14.55 11.15
N ASP A 425 4.33 -15.82 11.53
CA ASP A 425 5.64 -16.40 11.82
C ASP A 425 6.33 -16.95 10.55
N VAL A 426 6.72 -16.02 9.68
CA VAL A 426 7.29 -16.32 8.36
C VAL A 426 8.52 -17.24 8.45
N ARG A 427 9.35 -17.08 9.48
CA ARG A 427 10.51 -17.94 9.70
C ARG A 427 10.12 -19.41 9.87
N ALA A 428 9.04 -19.69 10.60
CA ALA A 428 8.54 -21.06 10.73
C ALA A 428 8.11 -21.62 9.37
N TRP A 429 7.41 -20.83 8.56
CA TRP A 429 6.94 -21.25 7.23
C TRP A 429 8.11 -21.60 6.30
N ILE A 430 9.17 -20.78 6.34
CA ILE A 430 10.41 -21.01 5.57
C ILE A 430 11.13 -22.28 6.08
N THR A 431 11.35 -22.37 7.39
CA THR A 431 12.14 -23.46 8.00
C THR A 431 11.48 -24.82 7.79
N HIS A 432 10.16 -24.89 7.85
CA HIS A 432 9.41 -26.12 7.64
C HIS A 432 9.08 -26.40 6.16
N GLY A 433 9.34 -25.45 5.25
CA GLY A 433 9.02 -25.60 3.83
C GLY A 433 7.51 -25.70 3.56
N TRP A 434 6.68 -24.99 4.33
CA TRP A 434 5.23 -24.95 4.11
C TRP A 434 4.81 -24.07 2.94
N ILE A 435 5.74 -23.26 2.44
CA ILE A 435 5.59 -22.40 1.27
C ILE A 435 6.73 -22.68 0.29
N ASP A 436 6.47 -22.57 -1.01
CA ASP A 436 7.48 -22.70 -2.07
C ASP A 436 8.26 -21.41 -2.27
N TYR A 437 7.65 -20.27 -1.98
CA TYR A 437 8.29 -18.97 -2.04
C TYR A 437 7.77 -17.99 -0.99
N VAL A 438 8.62 -17.04 -0.62
CA VAL A 438 8.29 -15.89 0.21
C VAL A 438 8.61 -14.59 -0.55
N ALA A 439 7.72 -13.60 -0.45
CA ALA A 439 7.84 -12.33 -1.16
C ALA A 439 7.74 -11.12 -0.20
N PRO A 440 8.71 -10.89 0.71
CA PRO A 440 8.66 -9.77 1.65
C PRO A 440 8.49 -8.41 0.97
N GLN A 441 7.58 -7.61 1.53
CA GLN A 441 7.26 -6.26 1.07
C GLN A 441 8.31 -5.24 1.56
N ILE A 442 9.46 -5.16 0.87
CA ILE A 442 10.55 -4.23 1.20
C ILE A 442 10.29 -2.86 0.56
N TYR A 443 9.26 -2.17 1.04
CA TYR A 443 8.77 -0.91 0.46
C TYR A 443 9.49 0.32 1.00
N TRP A 444 10.79 0.22 1.26
CA TRP A 444 11.62 1.31 1.76
C TRP A 444 12.78 1.56 0.81
N SER A 445 13.30 2.79 0.82
CA SER A 445 14.44 3.12 -0.03
C SER A 445 15.76 2.64 0.59
N LEU A 446 16.80 2.58 -0.23
CA LEU A 446 18.20 2.44 0.20
C LEU A 446 18.66 3.59 1.12
N SER A 447 17.89 4.68 1.19
CA SER A 447 18.15 5.84 2.05
C SER A 447 17.35 5.84 3.36
N PHE A 448 16.38 4.94 3.54
CA PHE A 448 15.50 4.94 4.71
C PHE A 448 16.12 4.16 5.88
N SER A 449 16.78 4.86 6.79
CA SER A 449 17.61 4.23 7.84
C SER A 449 16.85 3.34 8.85
N ALA A 450 15.54 3.53 9.06
CA ALA A 450 14.79 2.74 10.04
C ALA A 450 14.43 1.32 9.54
N ALA A 451 14.36 1.11 8.23
CA ALA A 451 14.06 -0.17 7.61
C ALA A 451 14.70 -0.23 6.23
N ARG A 452 16.03 -0.04 6.19
CA ARG A 452 16.77 0.19 4.94
C ARG A 452 16.68 -1.03 4.03
N TYR A 453 16.48 -0.78 2.74
CA TYR A 453 16.21 -1.82 1.75
C TYR A 453 17.26 -2.94 1.75
N ASP A 454 18.54 -2.58 1.63
CA ASP A 454 19.66 -3.52 1.56
C ASP A 454 19.82 -4.34 2.85
N THR A 455 19.66 -3.70 4.00
CA THR A 455 19.64 -4.39 5.31
C THR A 455 18.56 -5.48 5.39
N LEU A 456 17.40 -5.26 4.78
CA LEU A 456 16.32 -6.25 4.75
C LEU A 456 16.57 -7.35 3.71
N VAL A 457 17.10 -7.02 2.54
CA VAL A 457 17.47 -8.03 1.52
C VAL A 457 18.57 -8.95 2.04
N ASP A 458 19.60 -8.42 2.71
CA ASP A 458 20.63 -9.21 3.41
C ASP A 458 20.00 -10.21 4.39
N TRP A 459 19.07 -9.71 5.22
CA TRP A 459 18.42 -10.51 6.25
C TRP A 459 17.53 -11.62 5.66
N TRP A 460 16.66 -11.28 4.70
CA TRP A 460 15.78 -12.25 4.04
C TRP A 460 16.55 -13.29 3.23
N SER A 461 17.64 -12.89 2.58
CA SER A 461 18.53 -13.83 1.87
C SER A 461 19.12 -14.86 2.84
N ASN A 462 19.49 -14.42 4.05
CA ASN A 462 19.95 -15.33 5.09
C ASN A 462 18.84 -16.25 5.63
N GLU A 463 17.60 -15.78 5.74
CA GLU A 463 16.47 -16.60 6.21
C GLU A 463 16.18 -17.81 5.30
N VAL A 464 16.24 -17.61 3.98
CA VAL A 464 15.95 -18.69 3.02
C VAL A 464 17.17 -19.57 2.74
N LYS A 465 18.37 -19.17 3.19
CA LYS A 465 19.63 -19.83 2.87
C LYS A 465 19.63 -21.28 3.34
N GLY A 466 19.90 -22.20 2.42
CA GLY A 466 19.91 -23.64 2.69
C GLY A 466 18.52 -24.28 2.75
N THR A 467 17.45 -23.52 2.53
CA THR A 467 16.09 -24.05 2.35
C THR A 467 15.79 -24.23 0.87
N LYS A 468 14.61 -24.80 0.55
CA LYS A 468 14.08 -24.87 -0.82
C LYS A 468 13.15 -23.70 -1.15
N VAL A 469 12.88 -22.82 -0.19
CA VAL A 469 11.95 -21.70 -0.35
C VAL A 469 12.62 -20.62 -1.18
N LYS A 470 12.00 -20.25 -2.30
CA LYS A 470 12.49 -19.15 -3.15
C LYS A 470 12.22 -17.82 -2.47
N LEU A 471 13.19 -16.90 -2.54
CA LEU A 471 13.00 -15.53 -2.11
C LEU A 471 12.69 -14.65 -3.31
N TYR A 472 11.56 -13.96 -3.27
CA TYR A 472 11.26 -12.86 -4.17
C TYR A 472 11.21 -11.55 -3.38
N ILE A 473 11.49 -10.40 -4.02
CA ILE A 473 11.47 -9.11 -3.31
C ILE A 473 10.32 -8.24 -3.79
N GLY A 474 9.50 -7.73 -2.85
CA GLY A 474 8.44 -6.78 -3.12
C GLY A 474 8.98 -5.35 -3.22
N HIS A 475 8.72 -4.68 -4.34
CA HIS A 475 9.10 -3.29 -4.64
C HIS A 475 7.90 -2.35 -4.64
N SER A 476 8.14 -1.06 -4.36
CA SER A 476 7.11 -0.03 -4.23
C SER A 476 7.25 1.13 -5.24
N PRO A 477 7.04 0.90 -6.56
CA PRO A 477 7.01 1.99 -7.54
C PRO A 477 6.00 3.10 -7.20
N TYR A 478 4.94 2.81 -6.44
CA TYR A 478 3.99 3.81 -5.95
C TYR A 478 4.62 4.92 -5.08
N LYS A 479 5.83 4.69 -4.54
CA LYS A 479 6.58 5.69 -3.75
C LYS A 479 7.42 6.62 -4.61
N LEU A 480 7.70 6.29 -5.87
CA LEU A 480 8.48 7.15 -6.75
C LEU A 480 7.80 8.51 -6.95
N GLY A 481 8.58 9.57 -6.79
CA GLY A 481 8.09 10.96 -6.86
C GLY A 481 7.41 11.46 -5.58
N THR A 482 7.31 10.63 -4.52
CA THR A 482 6.81 11.10 -3.22
C THR A 482 7.87 11.93 -2.48
N THR A 483 7.47 12.52 -1.35
CA THR A 483 8.35 13.31 -0.48
C THR A 483 9.23 12.46 0.44
N GLU A 484 9.01 11.14 0.51
CA GLU A 484 9.86 10.24 1.29
C GLU A 484 11.26 10.17 0.65
N ALA A 485 12.29 10.37 1.47
CA ALA A 485 13.67 10.43 0.98
C ALA A 485 14.10 9.14 0.27
N GLY A 486 14.76 9.29 -0.88
CA GLY A 486 15.27 8.19 -1.71
C GLY A 486 14.38 7.87 -2.90
N TRP A 487 13.15 8.38 -2.97
CA TRP A 487 12.21 8.07 -4.05
C TRP A 487 12.14 9.12 -5.16
N GLN A 488 13.06 10.08 -5.18
CA GLN A 488 13.03 11.22 -6.12
C GLN A 488 13.57 10.87 -7.52
N ASN A 489 13.96 9.61 -7.75
CA ASN A 489 14.50 9.15 -9.03
C ASN A 489 14.12 7.68 -9.26
N ALA A 490 13.66 7.34 -10.48
CA ALA A 490 13.38 5.96 -10.88
C ALA A 490 14.58 5.02 -10.72
N GLN A 491 15.80 5.56 -10.76
CA GLN A 491 17.04 4.81 -10.51
C GLN A 491 17.09 4.18 -9.12
N GLU A 492 16.30 4.64 -8.13
CA GLU A 492 16.15 3.96 -6.85
C GLU A 492 15.71 2.50 -7.04
N ILE A 493 14.64 2.26 -7.81
CA ILE A 493 14.17 0.89 -8.11
C ILE A 493 15.24 0.11 -8.88
N ILE A 494 15.89 0.72 -9.87
CA ILE A 494 16.94 0.04 -10.64
C ILE A 494 18.14 -0.32 -9.75
N ASN A 495 18.48 0.51 -8.77
CA ASN A 495 19.56 0.22 -7.82
C ASN A 495 19.17 -0.91 -6.87
N GLN A 496 17.91 -0.96 -6.42
CA GLN A 496 17.36 -2.09 -5.66
C GLN A 496 17.47 -3.40 -6.45
N LEU A 497 17.04 -3.42 -7.73
CA LEU A 497 17.16 -4.59 -8.59
C LEU A 497 18.62 -5.01 -8.83
N LYS A 498 19.53 -4.05 -9.01
CA LYS A 498 20.98 -4.34 -9.10
C LYS A 498 21.53 -4.92 -7.80
N TYR A 499 21.06 -4.45 -6.66
CA TYR A 499 21.46 -4.97 -5.35
C TYR A 499 20.96 -6.40 -5.14
N ASN A 500 19.71 -6.69 -5.51
CA ASN A 500 19.15 -8.04 -5.45
C ASN A 500 20.01 -9.08 -6.21
N LYS A 501 20.60 -8.70 -7.36
CA LYS A 501 21.51 -9.57 -8.14
C LYS A 501 22.81 -9.94 -7.42
N LEU A 502 23.15 -9.28 -6.33
CA LEU A 502 24.30 -9.65 -5.49
C LEU A 502 24.00 -10.84 -4.58
N HIS A 503 22.72 -11.22 -4.45
CA HIS A 503 22.25 -12.31 -3.61
C HIS A 503 21.74 -13.48 -4.46
N PRO A 504 22.47 -14.60 -4.55
CA PRO A 504 22.03 -15.77 -5.32
C PRO A 504 20.74 -16.40 -4.75
N GLU A 505 20.40 -16.12 -3.49
CA GLU A 505 19.15 -16.54 -2.87
C GLU A 505 17.92 -15.80 -3.43
N VAL A 506 18.09 -14.56 -3.92
CA VAL A 506 16.99 -13.79 -4.53
C VAL A 506 16.72 -14.31 -5.94
N SER A 507 15.52 -14.86 -6.13
CA SER A 507 15.07 -15.54 -7.35
C SER A 507 14.04 -14.75 -8.16
N GLY A 508 13.80 -13.48 -7.79
CA GLY A 508 12.95 -12.57 -8.55
C GLY A 508 12.35 -11.41 -7.77
N ASP A 509 11.54 -10.62 -8.47
CA ASP A 509 11.08 -9.29 -8.05
C ASP A 509 9.58 -9.12 -8.36
N LEU A 510 8.81 -8.56 -7.42
CA LEU A 510 7.39 -8.27 -7.54
C LEU A 510 7.12 -6.77 -7.31
N PHE A 511 6.44 -6.12 -8.24
CA PHE A 511 6.17 -4.68 -8.16
C PHE A 511 4.74 -4.40 -7.70
N PHE A 512 4.61 -3.66 -6.59
CA PHE A 512 3.32 -3.15 -6.11
C PHE A 512 3.13 -1.69 -6.55
N SER A 513 2.19 -1.38 -7.44
CA SER A 513 1.36 -2.30 -8.23
C SER A 513 1.45 -2.00 -9.73
N ALA A 514 0.77 -2.84 -10.54
CA ALA A 514 0.72 -2.70 -11.99
C ALA A 514 0.33 -1.27 -12.43
N LYS A 515 -0.66 -0.64 -11.79
CA LYS A 515 -1.05 0.75 -12.08
C LYS A 515 0.10 1.74 -11.91
N ASP A 516 0.89 1.61 -10.86
CA ASP A 516 1.98 2.55 -10.59
C ASP A 516 3.17 2.34 -11.53
N LEU A 517 3.41 1.11 -11.99
CA LEU A 517 4.32 0.88 -13.11
C LEU A 517 3.83 1.58 -14.39
N ARG A 518 2.55 1.39 -14.74
CA ARG A 518 1.93 1.92 -15.97
C ARG A 518 1.86 3.45 -16.02
N LYS A 519 1.82 4.13 -14.86
CA LYS A 519 1.97 5.59 -14.77
C LYS A 519 3.34 6.11 -15.21
N ASN A 520 4.33 5.23 -15.34
CA ASN A 520 5.71 5.55 -15.70
C ASN A 520 6.33 6.66 -14.81
N PRO A 521 6.27 6.54 -13.47
CA PRO A 521 6.74 7.59 -12.57
C PRO A 521 8.23 7.85 -12.81
N LEU A 522 8.57 9.11 -13.08
CA LEU A 522 9.95 9.56 -13.29
C LEU A 522 10.70 8.79 -14.41
N GLY A 523 9.99 8.23 -15.39
CA GLY A 523 10.61 7.47 -16.49
C GLY A 523 11.02 6.04 -16.10
N LEU A 524 10.31 5.40 -15.17
CA LEU A 524 10.60 4.03 -14.73
C LEU A 524 10.51 2.97 -15.85
N ILE A 525 9.55 3.06 -16.77
CA ILE A 525 9.36 2.07 -17.86
C ILE A 525 10.62 1.92 -18.71
N PRO A 526 11.17 2.98 -19.34
CA PRO A 526 12.40 2.84 -20.12
C PRO A 526 13.60 2.40 -19.27
N ALA A 527 13.62 2.75 -17.99
CA ALA A 527 14.66 2.28 -17.07
C ALA A 527 14.57 0.77 -16.80
N LEU A 528 13.37 0.22 -16.63
CA LEU A 528 13.12 -1.22 -16.48
C LEU A 528 13.42 -1.98 -17.77
N GLN A 529 12.98 -1.46 -18.92
CA GLN A 529 13.27 -2.05 -20.23
C GLN A 529 14.78 -2.15 -20.47
N ALA A 530 15.51 -1.06 -20.21
CA ALA A 530 16.96 -1.05 -20.30
C ALA A 530 17.62 -2.04 -19.33
N TYR A 531 17.13 -2.12 -18.08
CA TYR A 531 17.65 -3.06 -17.08
C TYR A 531 17.42 -4.53 -17.47
N TYR A 532 16.23 -4.87 -17.98
CA TYR A 532 15.90 -6.24 -18.38
C TYR A 532 16.40 -6.62 -19.78
N GLY A 533 17.06 -5.70 -20.49
CA GLY A 533 17.57 -5.94 -21.84
C GLY A 533 16.45 -6.05 -22.89
N GLN A 534 15.27 -5.50 -22.61
CA GLN A 534 14.23 -5.34 -23.62
C GLN A 534 14.65 -4.21 -24.56
N ALA A 535 14.75 -4.51 -25.86
CA ALA A 535 14.90 -3.46 -26.86
C ALA A 535 13.71 -2.49 -26.69
N SER A 536 13.96 -1.19 -26.74
CA SER A 536 12.89 -0.19 -26.75
C SER A 536 12.01 -0.46 -27.96
N SER A 537 10.94 -1.22 -27.78
CA SER A 537 9.98 -1.52 -28.82
C SER A 537 9.26 -0.22 -29.12
N SER A 538 9.69 0.41 -30.20
CA SER A 538 8.99 1.49 -30.87
C SER A 538 7.58 1.00 -31.18
N ILE A 539 6.58 1.45 -30.42
CA ILE A 539 5.18 1.19 -30.76
C ILE A 539 4.92 1.96 -32.04
N ALA A 540 4.78 1.19 -33.12
CA ALA A 540 4.39 1.65 -34.44
C ALA A 540 2.94 2.15 -34.39
N SER A 541 2.79 3.47 -34.58
CA SER A 541 1.64 4.24 -35.11
C SER A 541 0.22 3.77 -34.81
#